data_AF-A0A6N8SJA8-F1
#
_entry.id   AF-A0A6N8SJA8-F1
#
_cell.length_a   1.000
_cell.length_b   1.000
_cell.length_c   1.000
_cell.angle_alpha   90.00
_cell.angle_beta   90.00
_cell.angle_gamma   90.00
#
_symmetry.space_group_name_H-M   'P 1'
#
loop_
_entity.id
_entity.type
_entity.pdbx_description
1 polymer ?
#
loop_
_entity_poly.entity_id
_entity_poly.type
_entity_poly.pdbx_seq_one_letter_code
_entity_poly.pdbx_strand_id
1 'polypeptide(L)'
;MDNEVVTWRIGLALSGGGIRAAVFHLGVLRHLAEQRLLEQVTQISTVSGGSLIIGAIFSHADLRWPASKQFLEVIYPALRSRLSEGDLFSIRALGWEGVLRENYRILFSGGQILPRLLECD
;
A
#
# COMPACT_ATOMS: atom_id res chain seq x y z
N MET A 1 10.60 39.83 12.23
CA MET A 1 9.37 39.15 11.78
C MET A 1 9.83 37.78 11.34
N ASP A 2 9.77 36.84 12.27
CA ASP A 2 10.24 35.49 12.03
C ASP A 2 9.24 34.83 11.08
N ASN A 3 9.71 34.51 9.88
CA ASN A 3 8.90 33.91 8.84
C ASN A 3 8.65 32.46 9.25
N GLU A 4 7.54 32.19 9.93
CA GLU A 4 7.16 30.83 10.32
C GLU A 4 6.98 30.00 9.05
N VAL A 5 7.94 29.12 8.79
CA VAL A 5 7.83 28.19 7.66
C VAL A 5 6.73 27.21 8.00
N VAL A 6 5.55 27.42 7.44
CA VAL A 6 4.43 26.47 7.55
C VAL A 6 4.88 25.16 6.91
N THR A 7 5.17 24.18 7.76
CA THR A 7 5.47 22.81 7.31
C THR A 7 4.16 22.03 7.29
N TRP A 8 3.76 21.60 6.10
CA TRP A 8 2.57 20.76 5.95
C TRP A 8 2.84 19.38 6.55
N ARG A 9 1.86 18.85 7.27
CA ARG A 9 1.91 17.50 7.84
C ARG A 9 0.93 16.60 7.11
N ILE A 10 1.41 15.46 6.65
CA ILE A 10 0.65 14.47 5.90
C ILE A 10 0.33 13.29 6.83
N GLY A 11 -0.93 12.88 6.87
CA GLY A 11 -1.38 11.61 7.43
C GLY A 11 -1.74 10.64 6.31
N LEU A 12 -1.18 9.43 6.33
CA LEU A 12 -1.48 8.39 5.34
C LEU A 12 -2.45 7.35 5.92
N ALA A 13 -3.50 7.03 5.17
CA ALA A 13 -4.41 5.93 5.48
C ALA A 13 -4.41 4.93 4.31
N LEU A 14 -3.81 3.76 4.52
CA LEU A 14 -3.64 2.74 3.49
C LEU A 14 -4.59 1.57 3.71
N SER A 15 -5.56 1.43 2.81
CA SER A 15 -6.57 0.38 2.85
C SER A 15 -6.00 -1.02 2.57
N GLY A 16 -6.81 -2.03 2.91
CA GLY A 16 -6.56 -3.43 2.58
C GLY A 16 -6.92 -3.76 1.13
N GLY A 17 -6.87 -5.05 0.78
CA GLY A 17 -7.08 -5.53 -0.59
C GLY A 17 -5.94 -6.41 -1.10
N GLY A 18 -5.19 -7.04 -0.19
CA GLY A 18 -4.11 -7.96 -0.49
C GLY A 18 -3.00 -7.32 -1.34
N ILE A 19 -2.43 -8.11 -2.24
CA ILE A 19 -1.27 -7.70 -3.05
C ILE A 19 -1.56 -6.53 -3.99
N ARG A 20 -2.79 -6.42 -4.51
CA ARG A 20 -3.17 -5.31 -5.40
C ARG A 20 -3.11 -3.97 -4.68
N ALA A 21 -3.63 -3.93 -3.45
CA ALA A 21 -3.52 -2.75 -2.60
C ALA A 21 -2.05 -2.43 -2.26
N ALA A 22 -1.24 -3.45 -1.94
CA ALA A 22 0.19 -3.26 -1.67
C ALA A 22 0.95 -2.62 -2.84
N VAL A 23 0.74 -3.12 -4.07
CA VAL A 23 1.37 -2.56 -5.28
C VAL A 23 0.87 -1.14 -5.57
N PHE A 24 -0.43 -0.90 -5.43
CA PHE A 24 -1.01 0.44 -5.61
C PHE A 24 -0.40 1.44 -4.62
N HIS A 25 -0.37 1.09 -3.33
CA HIS A 25 0.20 1.94 -2.28
C HIS A 25 1.71 2.17 -2.49
N LEU A 26 2.46 1.17 -2.97
CA LEU A 26 3.87 1.36 -3.34
C LEU A 26 4.04 2.43 -4.43
N GLY A 27 3.15 2.46 -5.42
CA GLY A 27 3.11 3.48 -6.47
C GLY A 27 2.80 4.88 -5.92
N VAL A 28 1.80 4.99 -5.03
CA VAL A 28 1.46 6.25 -4.36
C VAL A 28 2.64 6.78 -3.54
N LEU A 29 3.30 5.92 -2.76
CA LEU A 29 4.46 6.28 -1.96
C LEU A 29 5.65 6.71 -2.81
N ARG A 30 5.86 6.06 -3.97
CA ARG A 30 6.85 6.52 -4.95
C ARG A 30 6.55 7.93 -5.44
N HIS A 31 5.31 8.23 -5.78
CA HIS A 31 4.94 9.57 -6.24
C HIS A 31 5.20 10.62 -5.15
N LEU A 32 4.83 10.33 -3.89
CA LEU A 32 5.15 11.21 -2.76
C LEU A 32 6.66 11.41 -2.61
N ALA A 33 7.46 10.36 -2.78
CA ALA A 33 8.91 10.45 -2.71
C ALA A 33 9.50 11.30 -3.85
N GLU A 34 9.00 11.14 -5.08
CA GLU A 34 9.40 11.97 -6.22
C GLU A 34 9.13 13.47 -5.98
N GLN A 35 8.08 13.79 -5.21
CA GLN A 35 7.73 15.15 -4.80
C GLN A 35 8.41 15.60 -3.48
N ARG A 36 9.29 14.78 -2.88
CA ARG A 36 9.92 15.03 -1.56
C ARG A 36 8.91 15.29 -0.44
N LEU A 37 7.79 14.57 -0.48
CA LEU A 37 6.70 14.67 0.48
C LEU A 37 6.73 13.58 1.55
N LEU A 38 7.57 12.54 1.42
CA LEU A 38 7.66 11.50 2.47
C LEU A 38 8.15 12.09 3.80
N GLU A 39 9.01 13.11 3.76
CA GLU A 39 9.51 13.83 4.93
C GLU A 39 8.41 14.55 5.72
N GLN A 40 7.27 14.83 5.07
CA GLN A 40 6.12 15.50 5.67
C GLN A 40 5.11 14.50 6.26
N VAL A 41 5.28 13.20 6.02
CA VAL A 41 4.40 12.16 6.56
C VAL A 41 4.72 11.97 8.05
N THR A 42 3.74 12.31 8.89
CA THR A 42 3.89 12.23 10.34
C THR A 42 3.11 11.09 10.96
N GLN A 43 2.09 10.57 10.27
CA GLN A 43 1.20 9.53 10.78
C GLN A 43 0.83 8.56 9.66
N ILE A 44 0.73 7.27 9.99
CA ILE A 44 0.36 6.21 9.05
C ILE A 44 -0.61 5.26 9.75
N SER A 45 -1.78 5.06 9.15
CA SER A 45 -2.74 4.01 9.48
C SER A 45 -2.81 3.02 8.33
N THR A 46 -2.74 1.73 8.61
CA THR A 46 -2.80 0.70 7.55
C THR A 46 -3.60 -0.51 7.99
N VAL A 47 -4.14 -1.25 7.00
CA VAL A 47 -4.70 -2.58 7.21
C VAL A 47 -4.27 -3.55 6.10
N SER A 48 -4.10 -4.84 6.42
CA SER A 48 -3.89 -5.93 5.47
C SER A 48 -2.80 -5.62 4.40
N GLY A 49 -3.16 -5.49 3.13
CA GLY A 49 -2.23 -5.17 2.03
C GLY A 49 -1.43 -3.87 2.24
N GLY A 50 -2.04 -2.84 2.83
CA GLY A 50 -1.34 -1.62 3.23
C GLY A 50 -0.31 -1.88 4.33
N SER A 51 -0.62 -2.76 5.29
CA SER A 51 0.32 -3.13 6.36
C SER A 51 1.49 -3.94 5.84
N LEU A 52 1.26 -4.83 4.87
CA LEU A 52 2.32 -5.62 4.24
C LEU A 52 3.37 -4.72 3.56
N ILE A 53 2.93 -3.75 2.76
CA ILE A 53 3.88 -2.89 2.04
C ILE A 53 4.62 -1.94 2.99
N ILE A 54 3.94 -1.38 3.99
CA ILE A 54 4.59 -0.53 4.99
C ILE A 54 5.59 -1.34 5.84
N GLY A 55 5.22 -2.55 6.26
CA GLY A 55 6.14 -3.44 6.97
C GLY A 55 7.38 -3.78 6.14
N ALA A 56 7.21 -4.03 4.84
CA ALA A 56 8.31 -4.27 3.92
C ALA A 56 9.21 -3.02 3.72
N ILE A 57 8.64 -1.82 3.71
CA ILE A 57 9.41 -0.57 3.66
C ILE A 57 10.23 -0.40 4.93
N PHE A 58 9.62 -0.55 6.11
CA PHE A 58 10.29 -0.41 7.39
C PHE A 58 11.43 -1.43 7.55
N SER A 59 11.25 -2.67 7.08
CA SER A 59 12.32 -3.68 7.16
C SER A 59 13.55 -3.36 6.30
N HIS A 60 13.40 -2.52 5.26
CA HIS A 60 14.51 -2.03 4.44
C HIS A 60 15.03 -0.65 4.87
N ALA A 61 14.43 -0.07 5.93
CA ALA A 61 14.71 1.27 6.42
C ALA A 61 15.11 1.26 7.91
N ASP A 62 15.68 0.16 8.41
CA ASP A 62 16.05 -0.02 9.83
C ASP A 62 14.91 0.30 10.80
N LEU A 63 13.69 -0.11 10.46
CA LEU A 63 12.47 0.15 11.23
C LEU A 63 12.16 1.65 11.42
N ARG A 64 12.64 2.49 10.51
CA ARG A 64 12.36 3.93 10.46
C ARG A 64 11.57 4.29 9.22
N TRP A 65 10.88 5.43 9.26
CA TRP A 65 10.28 6.00 8.06
C TRP A 65 11.38 6.54 7.13
N PRO A 66 11.43 6.13 5.86
CA PRO A 66 12.53 6.51 4.97
C PRO A 66 12.41 7.94 4.46
N ALA A 67 13.54 8.59 4.25
CA ALA A 67 13.61 9.81 3.44
C ALA A 67 13.30 9.47 1.97
N SER A 68 12.79 10.45 1.22
CA SER A 68 12.42 10.29 -0.19
C SER A 68 13.56 9.75 -1.04
N LYS A 69 14.79 10.20 -0.80
CA LYS A 69 15.98 9.71 -1.49
C LYS A 69 16.25 8.22 -1.22
N GLN A 70 16.27 7.82 0.04
CA GLN A 70 16.46 6.42 0.43
C GLN A 70 15.35 5.53 -0.14
N PHE A 71 14.12 6.01 -0.11
CA PHE A 71 12.98 5.30 -0.67
C PHE A 71 13.16 5.04 -2.17
N LEU A 72 13.54 6.07 -2.95
CA LEU A 72 13.66 5.95 -4.40
C LEU A 72 14.88 5.14 -4.85
N GLU A 73 16.02 5.29 -4.17
CA GLU A 73 17.28 4.69 -4.58
C GLU A 73 17.47 3.26 -4.07
N VAL A 74 16.90 2.93 -2.90
CA VAL A 74 17.15 1.65 -2.21
C VAL A 74 15.87 0.82 -2.09
N ILE A 75 14.83 1.38 -1.49
CA ILE A 75 13.66 0.60 -1.06
C ILE A 75 12.77 0.25 -2.25
N TYR A 76 12.39 1.25 -3.04
CA TYR A 76 11.48 1.08 -4.17
C TYR A 76 12.03 0.07 -5.21
N PRO A 77 13.30 0.14 -5.65
CA PRO A 77 13.85 -0.86 -6.57
C PRO A 77 13.82 -2.28 -5.99
N ALA A 78 14.18 -2.45 -4.72
CA ALA A 78 14.18 -3.75 -4.05
C ALA A 78 12.76 -4.34 -3.94
N LEU A 79 11.78 -3.53 -3.53
CA LEU A 79 10.38 -3.97 -3.44
C LEU A 79 9.76 -4.18 -4.82
N ARG A 80 10.08 -3.33 -5.80
CA ARG A 80 9.62 -3.48 -7.18
C ARG A 80 10.13 -4.78 -7.80
N SER A 81 11.41 -5.12 -7.63
CA SER A 81 11.96 -6.37 -8.15
C SER A 81 11.23 -7.58 -7.54
N ARG A 82 11.08 -7.64 -6.22
CA ARG A 82 10.33 -8.71 -5.53
C ARG A 82 8.86 -8.83 -5.95
N LEU A 83 8.21 -7.71 -6.24
CA LEU A 83 6.82 -7.68 -6.71
C LEU A 83 6.68 -8.00 -8.21
N SER A 84 7.71 -7.70 -9.02
CA SER A 84 7.72 -7.90 -10.47
C SER A 84 8.24 -9.28 -10.89
N GLU A 85 9.10 -9.89 -10.08
CA GLU A 85 9.65 -11.23 -10.30
C GLU A 85 8.60 -12.34 -10.11
N GLY A 86 7.38 -11.99 -9.72
CA GLY A 86 6.29 -12.95 -9.54
C GLY A 86 6.49 -13.90 -8.36
N ASP A 87 7.56 -13.74 -7.58
CA ASP A 87 8.00 -14.75 -6.61
C ASP A 87 7.41 -14.57 -5.21
N LEU A 88 6.72 -13.45 -4.93
CA LEU A 88 5.89 -13.38 -3.72
C LEU A 88 4.57 -14.15 -3.88
N PHE A 89 4.13 -14.41 -5.11
CA PHE A 89 2.90 -15.13 -5.43
C PHE A 89 3.02 -15.85 -6.77
N SER A 90 3.94 -16.81 -6.86
CA SER A 90 3.78 -17.84 -7.87
C SER A 90 2.43 -18.49 -7.61
N ILE A 91 1.53 -18.25 -8.54
CA ILE A 91 0.25 -18.92 -8.77
C ILE A 91 0.37 -20.47 -8.74
N ARG A 92 1.60 -21.02 -8.70
CA ARG A 92 1.88 -22.45 -8.41
C ARG A 92 1.90 -22.85 -6.93
N ALA A 93 2.20 -21.95 -5.98
CA ALA A 93 2.30 -22.31 -4.56
C ALA A 93 0.93 -22.46 -3.86
N LEU A 94 -0.10 -21.78 -4.37
CA LEU A 94 -1.46 -21.78 -3.80
C LEU A 94 -2.43 -22.75 -4.49
N GLY A 95 -2.03 -23.37 -5.60
CA GLY A 95 -2.92 -24.17 -6.44
C GLY A 95 -4.04 -23.33 -7.10
N TRP A 96 -4.41 -23.70 -8.32
CA TRP A 96 -5.48 -22.99 -9.04
C TRP A 96 -6.82 -23.05 -8.29
N GLU A 97 -7.05 -24.10 -7.50
CA GLU A 97 -8.21 -24.25 -6.61
C GLU A 97 -8.21 -23.25 -5.44
N GLY A 98 -7.06 -22.93 -4.84
CA GLY A 98 -6.97 -21.99 -3.72
C GLY A 98 -7.17 -20.54 -4.15
N VAL A 99 -6.65 -20.19 -5.33
CA VAL A 99 -6.84 -18.85 -5.93
C VAL A 99 -8.30 -18.64 -6.35
N LEU A 100 -8.96 -19.64 -6.92
CA LEU A 100 -10.38 -19.54 -7.28
C LEU A 100 -11.28 -19.51 -6.04
N ARG A 101 -11.05 -20.36 -5.04
CA ARG A 101 -11.86 -20.38 -3.80
C ARG A 101 -11.79 -19.07 -3.01
N GLU A 102 -10.64 -18.40 -2.98
CA GLU A 102 -10.46 -17.17 -2.18
C GLU A 102 -10.77 -15.86 -2.94
N ASN A 103 -10.58 -15.81 -4.26
CA ASN A 103 -10.81 -14.57 -5.04
C ASN A 103 -12.25 -14.33 -5.51
N TYR A 104 -13.16 -15.31 -5.52
CA TYR A 104 -14.55 -15.04 -5.92
C TYR A 104 -15.28 -14.08 -4.94
N ARG A 105 -14.94 -14.11 -3.65
CA ARG A 105 -15.57 -13.23 -2.64
C ARG A 105 -15.01 -11.81 -2.64
N ILE A 106 -13.72 -11.64 -2.97
CA ILE A 106 -13.01 -10.35 -2.93
C ILE A 106 -13.21 -9.54 -4.22
N LEU A 107 -13.57 -10.18 -5.34
CA LEU A 107 -13.87 -9.49 -6.61
C LEU A 107 -15.30 -8.90 -6.69
N PHE A 108 -16.27 -9.42 -5.92
CA PHE A 108 -17.69 -9.08 -6.09
C PHE A 108 -18.46 -8.60 -4.85
N SER A 109 -17.87 -8.50 -3.65
CA SER A 109 -18.62 -7.98 -2.47
C SER A 109 -18.53 -6.45 -2.30
N GLY A 110 -18.47 -5.71 -3.41
CA GLY A 110 -18.53 -4.24 -3.48
C GLY A 110 -19.78 -3.72 -4.20
N GLY A 111 -20.93 -4.38 -4.04
CA GLY A 111 -22.15 -3.97 -4.76
C GLY A 111 -23.51 -4.47 -4.24
N GLN A 112 -23.58 -5.17 -3.10
CA GLN A 112 -24.84 -5.76 -2.61
C GLN A 112 -25.45 -5.09 -1.37
N ILE A 113 -24.87 -3.98 -0.90
CA ILE A 113 -25.43 -3.18 0.21
C ILE A 113 -26.42 -2.12 -0.30
N LEU A 114 -26.21 -1.59 -1.51
CA LEU A 114 -27.09 -0.60 -2.13
C LEU A 114 -28.44 -1.18 -2.59
N PRO A 115 -28.54 -2.41 -3.14
CA PRO A 115 -29.84 -3.02 -3.45
C PRO A 115 -30.66 -3.33 -2.18
N ARG A 116 -30.00 -3.78 -1.11
CA ARG A 116 -30.65 -4.09 0.17
C ARG A 116 -31.20 -2.88 0.92
N LEU A 117 -30.72 -1.67 0.64
CA LEU A 117 -31.27 -0.42 1.18
C LEU A 117 -32.40 0.17 0.33
N LEU A 118 -32.52 -0.26 -0.93
CA LEU A 118 -33.56 0.19 -1.88
C LEU A 118 -34.74 -0.79 -1.97
N GLU A 119 -34.65 -1.97 -1.35
CA GLU A 119 -35.74 -2.96 -1.23
C GLU A 119 -36.56 -2.81 0.07
N CYS A 120 -36.25 -1.82 0.91
CA CYS A 120 -37.07 -1.47 2.08
C CYS A 120 -37.84 -0.17 1.83
N ASP A 121 -38.91 -0.29 1.03
CA ASP A 121 -40.15 0.50 1.18
C ASP A 121 -41.23 -0.42 1.76
#